data_AF-A0A1H3TBG2-F1
#
_entry.id   AF-A0A1H3TBG2-F1
#
_cell.length_a   1.000
_cell.length_b   1.000
_cell.length_c   1.000
_cell.angle_alpha   90.00
_cell.angle_beta   90.00
_cell.angle_gamma   90.00
#
_symmetry.space_group_name_H-M   'P 1'
#
loop_
_entity.id
_entity.type
_entity.pdbx_description
1 polymer ?
#
loop_
_entity_poly.entity_id
_entity_poly.type
_entity_poly.pdbx_seq_one_letter_code
_entity_poly.pdbx_strand_id
1 'polypeptide(L)'
;MYVNVHPVTTVRVGGMVAEIDELLAPVIDATWRNGIQTLTSCQDAGESNVSWVSKLPHMADYVATWKGWAFIDFAVEQGLAFLDAVAGAGVRDAFYVRIVHWAAPDAWQVNVRPYDAAMFDEVVPSRFGLRLMQVMFPQYDIAEIGRRLNDHAAGRVVPPASTDWSSVGR
;
A
#
# COMPACT_ATOMS: atom_id res chain seq x y z
N MET A 1 -5.28 25.12 6.19
CA MET A 1 -4.02 24.55 5.70
C MET A 1 -3.81 23.26 6.49
N TYR A 2 -3.98 22.10 5.86
CA TYR A 2 -3.69 20.82 6.52
C TYR A 2 -2.17 20.73 6.69
N VAL A 3 -1.71 20.63 7.93
CA VAL A 3 -0.29 20.36 8.22
C VAL A 3 -0.11 18.86 8.03
N ASN A 4 0.80 18.45 7.14
CA ASN A 4 1.12 17.04 7.03
C ASN A 4 1.77 16.58 8.35
N VAL A 5 1.35 15.42 8.85
CA VAL A 5 1.83 14.85 10.12
C VAL A 5 3.29 14.43 10.00
N HIS A 6 3.74 14.09 8.79
CA HIS A 6 5.09 13.63 8.50
C HIS A 6 5.87 14.62 7.62
N PRO A 7 7.21 14.64 7.71
CA PRO A 7 8.07 15.26 6.71
C PRO A 7 7.77 14.71 5.32
N VAL A 8 7.81 15.59 4.32
CA VAL A 8 7.56 15.25 2.92
C VAL A 8 8.73 15.61 2.03
N THR A 9 8.85 14.89 0.92
CA THR A 9 9.75 15.21 -0.18
C THR A 9 9.04 15.13 -1.51
N THR A 10 9.45 15.96 -2.47
CA THR A 10 8.91 15.93 -3.82
C THR A 10 9.42 14.71 -4.59
N VAL A 11 8.51 13.82 -4.98
CA VAL A 11 8.80 12.73 -5.93
C VAL A 11 8.38 13.17 -7.33
N ARG A 12 9.23 12.92 -8.33
CA ARG A 12 8.96 13.23 -9.74
C ARG A 12 9.41 12.09 -10.65
N VAL A 13 8.47 11.50 -11.38
CA VAL A 13 8.73 10.45 -12.38
C VAL A 13 7.90 10.71 -13.63
N GLY A 14 8.58 11.00 -14.75
CA GLY A 14 7.90 11.41 -15.99
C GLY A 14 7.03 12.64 -15.76
N GLY A 15 5.73 12.52 -16.04
CA GLY A 15 4.74 13.58 -15.79
C GLY A 15 4.12 13.58 -14.38
N MET A 16 4.43 12.59 -13.54
CA MET A 16 3.87 12.48 -12.19
C MET A 16 4.72 13.24 -11.17
N VAL A 17 4.06 14.04 -10.32
CA VAL A 17 4.70 14.85 -9.27
C VAL A 17 3.79 14.92 -8.05
N ALA A 18 4.31 14.63 -6.86
CA ALA A 18 3.61 14.86 -5.60
C ALA A 18 4.59 15.05 -4.43
N GLU A 19 4.11 15.68 -3.36
CA GLU A 19 4.76 15.63 -2.05
C GLU A 19 4.39 14.32 -1.37
N ILE A 20 5.40 13.51 -1.05
CA ILE A 20 5.24 12.19 -0.45
C ILE A 20 5.95 12.16 0.88
N ASP A 21 5.33 11.53 1.88
CA ASP A 21 5.94 11.19 3.16
C ASP A 21 7.35 10.58 2.94
N GLU A 22 8.38 11.17 3.56
CA GLU A 22 9.79 10.89 3.24
C GLU A 22 10.14 9.39 3.29
N LEU A 23 9.55 8.64 4.22
CA LEU A 23 9.80 7.20 4.36
C LEU A 23 9.22 6.40 3.18
N LEU A 24 8.08 6.81 2.61
CA LEU A 24 7.45 6.15 1.47
C LEU A 24 7.95 6.63 0.12
N ALA A 25 8.58 7.79 0.05
CA ALA A 25 9.04 8.40 -1.20
C ALA A 25 9.85 7.45 -2.11
N PRO A 26 10.79 6.62 -1.59
CA PRO A 26 11.53 5.66 -2.43
C PRO A 26 10.64 4.60 -3.06
N VAL A 27 9.60 4.14 -2.35
CA VAL A 27 8.65 3.13 -2.86
C VAL A 27 7.72 3.75 -3.89
N ILE A 28 7.22 4.96 -3.65
CA ILE A 28 6.38 5.68 -4.63
C ILE A 28 7.16 5.98 -5.92
N ASP A 29 8.39 6.46 -5.80
CA ASP A 29 9.29 6.68 -6.94
C ASP A 29 9.51 5.38 -7.74
N ALA A 30 9.85 4.27 -7.07
CA ALA A 30 10.05 2.98 -7.73
C ALA A 30 8.76 2.44 -8.36
N THR A 31 7.61 2.62 -7.72
CA THR A 31 6.29 2.22 -8.23
C THR A 31 5.97 2.97 -9.52
N TRP A 32 6.15 4.29 -9.52
CA TRP A 32 5.90 5.14 -10.67
C TRP A 32 6.86 4.88 -11.83
N ARG A 33 8.13 4.52 -11.56
CA ARG A 33 9.09 4.12 -12.60
C ARG A 33 8.71 2.82 -13.30
N ASN A 34 7.95 1.96 -12.63
CA ASN A 34 7.34 0.77 -13.24
C ASN A 34 6.06 1.08 -14.04
N GLY A 35 5.69 2.36 -14.18
CA GLY A 35 4.48 2.78 -14.88
C GLY A 35 3.20 2.56 -14.07
N ILE A 36 3.32 2.24 -12.78
CA ILE A 36 2.19 1.95 -11.90
C ILE A 36 1.76 3.24 -11.20
N GLN A 37 0.50 3.61 -11.35
CA GLN A 37 -0.06 4.84 -10.78
C GLN A 37 -0.65 4.61 -9.40
N THR A 38 -0.44 5.57 -8.49
CA THR A 38 -1.00 5.59 -7.13
C THR A 38 -2.02 6.72 -6.99
N LEU A 39 -2.93 6.61 -6.01
CA LEU A 39 -3.93 7.63 -5.69
C LEU A 39 -3.55 8.43 -4.45
N THR A 40 -3.41 7.74 -3.32
CA THR A 40 -3.07 8.30 -2.01
C THR A 40 -2.12 7.35 -1.28
N SER A 41 -1.37 7.85 -0.30
CA SER A 41 -0.43 7.04 0.47
C SER A 41 -0.10 7.71 1.80
N CYS A 42 0.33 6.92 2.78
CA CYS A 42 0.79 7.42 4.08
C CYS A 42 1.86 6.49 4.67
N GLN A 43 2.93 7.06 5.23
CA GLN A 43 3.97 6.24 5.85
C GLN A 43 3.51 5.61 7.17
N ASP A 44 2.55 6.21 7.89
CA ASP A 44 1.99 5.66 9.13
C ASP A 44 0.47 5.89 9.22
N ALA A 45 -0.31 4.81 9.06
CA ALA A 45 -1.76 4.82 9.06
C ALA A 45 -2.35 5.16 10.45
N GLY A 46 -1.66 4.78 11.52
CA GLY A 46 -2.05 5.12 12.88
C GLY A 46 -1.86 6.61 13.16
N GLU A 47 -0.66 7.14 12.89
CA GLU A 47 -0.33 8.55 13.17
C GLU A 47 -1.16 9.53 12.35
N SER A 48 -1.43 9.22 11.07
CA SER A 48 -2.30 10.04 10.23
C SER A 48 -3.75 10.14 10.71
N ASN A 49 -4.21 9.15 11.49
CA ASN A 49 -5.55 9.11 12.04
C ASN A 49 -5.61 9.44 13.53
N VAL A 50 -4.53 9.96 14.14
CA VAL A 50 -4.49 10.26 15.59
C VAL A 50 -5.63 11.18 16.04
N SER A 51 -6.02 12.14 15.19
CA SER A 51 -7.12 13.05 15.49
C SER A 51 -8.49 12.34 15.57
N TRP A 52 -8.63 11.16 14.96
CA TRP A 52 -9.86 10.38 15.01
C TRP A 52 -10.15 9.86 16.41
N VAL A 53 -9.15 9.61 17.26
CA VAL A 53 -9.41 9.15 18.64
C VAL A 53 -10.30 10.15 19.39
N SER A 54 -10.11 11.45 19.13
CA SER A 54 -10.94 12.50 19.73
C SER A 54 -12.30 12.71 19.03
N LYS A 55 -12.36 12.55 17.70
CA LYS A 55 -13.55 12.85 16.87
C LYS A 55 -14.48 11.65 16.68
N LEU A 56 -13.91 10.46 16.69
CA LEU A 56 -14.51 9.16 16.42
C LEU A 56 -13.96 8.15 17.45
N PRO A 57 -14.35 8.22 18.74
CA PRO A 57 -13.74 7.41 19.79
C PRO A 57 -13.78 5.90 19.56
N HIS A 58 -14.76 5.40 18.80
CA HIS A 58 -14.87 3.99 18.40
C HIS A 58 -13.74 3.52 17.47
N MET A 59 -12.94 4.44 16.91
CA MET A 59 -11.80 4.15 16.05
C MET A 59 -10.47 4.07 16.82
N ALA A 60 -10.47 4.19 18.15
CA ALA A 60 -9.25 4.16 18.95
C ALA A 60 -8.42 2.87 18.73
N ASP A 61 -9.08 1.71 18.72
CA ASP A 61 -8.42 0.42 18.49
C ASP A 61 -7.85 0.32 17.07
N TYR A 62 -8.55 0.88 16.08
CA TYR A 62 -8.05 0.96 14.70
C TYR A 62 -6.75 1.78 14.64
N VAL A 63 -6.74 2.97 15.24
CA VAL A 63 -5.55 3.85 15.28
C VAL A 63 -4.38 3.16 15.97
N ALA A 64 -4.63 2.47 17.10
CA ALA A 64 -3.59 1.75 17.82
C ALA A 64 -3.04 0.55 17.03
N THR A 65 -3.92 -0.20 16.35
CA THR A 65 -3.57 -1.39 15.56
C THR A 65 -2.65 -1.04 14.39
N TRP A 66 -2.90 0.09 13.71
CA TRP A 66 -2.19 0.44 12.46
C TRP A 66 -1.02 1.40 12.65
N LYS A 67 -0.59 1.64 13.88
CA LYS A 67 0.66 2.34 14.14
C LYS A 67 1.84 1.51 13.61
N GLY A 68 2.78 2.14 12.89
CA GLY A 68 3.89 1.44 12.24
C GLY A 68 3.51 0.72 10.94
N TRP A 69 2.29 0.92 10.43
CA TRP A 69 1.85 0.39 9.14
C TRP A 69 1.73 1.53 8.12
N ALA A 70 2.31 1.32 6.95
CA ALA A 70 2.12 2.21 5.81
C ALA A 70 0.95 1.74 4.93
N PHE A 71 0.42 2.63 4.10
CA PHE A 71 -0.50 2.24 3.03
C PHE A 71 -0.25 2.97 1.72
N ILE A 72 -0.62 2.32 0.63
CA ILE A 72 -0.70 2.92 -0.71
C ILE A 72 -2.05 2.51 -1.32
N ASP A 73 -2.77 3.50 -1.85
CA ASP A 73 -4.03 3.31 -2.54
C ASP A 73 -3.81 3.35 -4.06
N PHE A 74 -4.51 2.47 -4.76
CA PHE A 74 -4.41 2.29 -6.20
C PHE A 74 -5.80 2.22 -6.83
N ALA A 75 -5.89 2.53 -8.13
CA ALA A 75 -6.92 1.92 -8.95
C ALA A 75 -6.73 0.41 -8.95
N VAL A 76 -7.81 -0.39 -8.97
CA VAL A 76 -7.74 -1.85 -8.76
C VAL A 76 -6.68 -2.54 -9.63
N GLU A 77 -6.67 -2.28 -10.94
CA GLU A 77 -5.70 -2.87 -11.87
C GLU A 77 -4.25 -2.45 -11.58
N GLN A 78 -4.04 -1.22 -11.10
CA GLN A 78 -2.72 -0.72 -10.73
C GLN A 78 -2.21 -1.37 -9.44
N GLY A 79 -3.11 -1.62 -8.48
CA GLY A 79 -2.78 -2.34 -7.26
C GLY A 79 -2.41 -3.80 -7.54
N LEU A 80 -3.10 -4.46 -8.47
CA LEU A 80 -2.73 -5.80 -8.94
C LEU A 80 -1.35 -5.80 -9.59
N ALA A 81 -1.07 -4.85 -10.50
CA ALA A 81 0.24 -4.72 -11.13
C ALA A 81 1.36 -4.47 -10.10
N PHE A 82 1.09 -3.69 -9.04
CA PHE A 82 2.02 -3.48 -7.93
C PHE A 82 2.33 -4.79 -7.20
N LEU A 83 1.29 -5.56 -6.84
CA LEU A 83 1.46 -6.84 -6.15
C LEU A 83 2.24 -7.83 -7.01
N ASP A 84 1.96 -7.91 -8.31
CA ASP A 84 2.67 -8.77 -9.26
C ASP A 84 4.15 -8.36 -9.38
N ALA A 85 4.44 -7.06 -9.49
CA ALA A 85 5.81 -6.55 -9.60
C ALA A 85 6.63 -6.88 -8.35
N VAL A 86 6.07 -6.63 -7.16
CA VAL A 86 6.72 -6.92 -5.88
C VAL A 86 6.89 -8.44 -5.69
N ALA A 87 5.85 -9.23 -5.95
CA ALA A 87 5.90 -10.67 -5.77
C ALA A 87 6.83 -11.38 -6.76
N GLY A 88 6.88 -10.91 -8.02
CA GLY A 88 7.65 -11.52 -9.10
C GLY A 88 9.15 -11.21 -9.08
N ALA A 89 9.57 -10.18 -8.36
CA ALA A 89 10.98 -9.77 -8.24
C ALA A 89 11.66 -10.27 -6.96
N GLY A 90 11.20 -11.41 -6.42
CA GLY A 90 11.83 -12.05 -5.28
C GLY A 90 11.46 -13.52 -5.16
N VAL A 91 12.18 -14.23 -4.28
CA VAL A 91 11.84 -15.61 -3.93
C VAL A 91 10.53 -15.65 -3.14
N ARG A 92 9.88 -16.83 -3.13
CA ARG A 92 8.62 -17.06 -2.39
C ARG A 92 8.91 -17.42 -0.92
N ASP A 93 9.57 -16.50 -0.23
CA ASP A 93 9.96 -16.57 1.19
C ASP A 93 8.88 -16.01 2.14
N ALA A 94 9.22 -15.82 3.41
CA ALA A 94 8.30 -15.25 4.40
C ALA A 94 7.75 -13.86 4.01
N PHE A 95 8.52 -13.03 3.30
CA PHE A 95 8.02 -11.74 2.79
C PHE A 95 6.94 -11.96 1.73
N TYR A 96 7.15 -12.89 0.78
CA TYR A 96 6.11 -13.26 -0.18
C TYR A 96 4.85 -13.79 0.54
N VAL A 97 5.02 -14.62 1.57
CA VAL A 97 3.88 -15.16 2.33
C VAL A 97 3.09 -14.06 3.05
N ARG A 98 3.74 -13.00 3.56
CA ARG A 98 3.04 -11.81 4.09
C ARG A 98 2.13 -11.15 3.06
N ILE A 99 2.52 -11.12 1.79
CA ILE A 99 1.71 -10.54 0.71
C ILE A 99 0.48 -11.39 0.43
N VAL A 100 0.63 -12.72 0.38
CA VAL A 100 -0.38 -13.61 -0.20
C VAL A 100 -1.26 -14.36 0.80
N HIS A 101 -0.89 -14.40 2.08
CA HIS A 101 -1.60 -15.22 3.07
C HIS A 101 -1.99 -14.43 4.32
N TRP A 102 -3.29 -14.29 4.54
CA TRP A 102 -3.89 -13.49 5.63
C TRP A 102 -3.46 -13.92 7.04
N ALA A 103 -3.10 -15.19 7.23
CA ALA A 103 -2.67 -15.72 8.53
C ALA A 103 -1.15 -15.65 8.75
N ALA A 104 -0.37 -15.10 7.81
CA ALA A 104 1.05 -14.90 8.02
C ALA A 104 1.28 -13.90 9.15
N PRO A 105 2.35 -14.05 9.96
CA PRO A 105 2.81 -13.00 10.85
C PRO A 105 3.02 -11.71 10.04
N ASP A 106 2.38 -10.64 10.47
CA ASP A 106 2.42 -9.33 9.82
C ASP A 106 1.93 -9.34 8.36
N ALA A 107 0.95 -10.21 8.06
CA ALA A 107 0.30 -10.27 6.76
C ALA A 107 -0.19 -8.89 6.30
N TRP A 108 0.10 -8.58 5.05
CA TRP A 108 -0.37 -7.36 4.41
C TRP A 108 -1.90 -7.35 4.35
N GLN A 109 -2.48 -6.16 4.53
CA GLN A 109 -3.91 -5.97 4.37
C GLN A 109 -4.18 -5.40 2.98
N VAL A 110 -4.69 -6.25 2.09
CA VAL A 110 -5.11 -5.85 0.75
C VAL A 110 -6.63 -5.77 0.73
N ASN A 111 -7.16 -4.55 0.71
CA ASN A 111 -8.59 -4.28 0.80
C ASN A 111 -9.10 -3.65 -0.49
N VAL A 112 -10.14 -4.24 -1.08
CA VAL A 112 -10.92 -3.59 -2.13
C VAL A 112 -12.27 -3.21 -1.54
N ARG A 113 -12.52 -1.92 -1.38
CA ARG A 113 -13.75 -1.41 -0.77
C ARG A 113 -14.72 -0.97 -1.86
N PRO A 114 -15.97 -1.46 -1.88
CA PRO A 114 -17.02 -0.88 -2.71
C PRO A 114 -17.24 0.57 -2.32
N TYR A 115 -17.30 1.45 -3.32
CA TYR A 115 -17.67 2.86 -3.14
C TYR A 115 -18.99 3.12 -3.86
N ASP A 116 -19.89 3.85 -3.20
CA ASP A 116 -21.09 4.41 -3.83
C ASP A 116 -20.77 5.78 -4.44
N ALA A 117 -21.20 6.02 -5.68
CA ALA A 117 -21.13 7.34 -6.29
C ALA A 117 -21.83 8.42 -5.46
N ALA A 118 -22.91 8.05 -4.76
CA ALA A 118 -23.65 8.95 -3.89
C ALA A 118 -22.83 9.49 -2.68
N MET A 119 -21.69 8.85 -2.34
CA MET A 119 -20.78 9.38 -1.31
C MET A 119 -20.08 10.68 -1.72
N PHE A 120 -20.01 10.98 -3.01
CA PHE A 120 -19.36 12.17 -3.55
C PHE A 120 -20.35 13.16 -4.17
N ASP A 121 -21.51 12.68 -4.58
CA ASP A 121 -22.58 13.49 -5.16
C ASP A 121 -23.95 12.95 -4.74
N GLU A 122 -24.58 13.61 -3.76
CA GLU A 122 -25.83 13.14 -3.15
C GLU A 122 -27.03 13.14 -4.13
N VAL A 123 -26.94 13.79 -5.29
CA VAL A 123 -28.06 13.86 -6.25
C VAL A 123 -28.10 12.68 -7.23
N VAL A 124 -27.05 11.86 -7.29
CA VAL A 124 -27.04 10.67 -8.17
C VAL A 124 -27.60 9.44 -7.44
N PRO A 125 -28.31 8.54 -8.14
CA PRO A 125 -28.73 7.27 -7.54
C PRO A 125 -27.52 6.45 -7.07
N SER A 126 -27.71 5.66 -6.01
CA SER A 126 -26.70 4.71 -5.54
C SER A 126 -26.18 3.83 -6.68
N ARG A 127 -24.87 3.80 -6.83
CA ARG A 127 -24.16 3.04 -7.86
C ARG A 127 -22.80 2.61 -7.33
N PHE A 128 -22.79 1.43 -6.73
CA PHE A 128 -21.58 0.83 -6.19
C PHE A 128 -20.62 0.38 -7.29
N GLY A 129 -19.32 0.51 -7.01
CA GLY A 129 -18.27 -0.05 -7.84
C GLY A 129 -16.98 -0.27 -7.06
N LEU A 130 -16.13 -1.15 -7.59
CA LEU A 130 -14.76 -1.29 -7.13
C LEU A 130 -13.93 -0.22 -7.84
N ARG A 131 -13.30 0.65 -7.06
CA ARG A 131 -12.54 1.80 -7.58
C ARG A 131 -11.16 1.91 -6.95
N LEU A 132 -11.04 1.51 -5.69
CA LEU A 132 -9.84 1.67 -4.91
C LEU A 132 -9.45 0.32 -4.29
N MET A 133 -8.19 -0.03 -4.49
CA MET A 133 -7.50 -1.08 -3.75
C MET A 133 -6.51 -0.40 -2.82
N GLN A 134 -6.64 -0.67 -1.52
CA GLN A 134 -5.67 -0.24 -0.52
C GLN A 134 -4.75 -1.41 -0.21
N VAL A 135 -3.44 -1.18 -0.28
CA VAL A 135 -2.41 -2.12 0.15
C VAL A 135 -1.76 -1.54 1.41
N MET A 136 -1.97 -2.17 2.56
CA MET A 136 -1.29 -1.82 3.81
C MET A 136 -0.25 -2.85 4.21
N PHE A 137 0.88 -2.39 4.70
CA PHE A 137 2.02 -3.23 5.06
C PHE A 137 2.81 -2.61 6.22
N PRO A 138 3.58 -3.41 6.99
CA PRO A 138 4.46 -2.88 8.02
C PRO A 138 5.53 -1.96 7.43
N GLN A 139 5.87 -0.86 8.10
CA GLN A 139 6.89 0.09 7.62
C GLN A 139 8.25 -0.56 7.36
N TYR A 140 8.61 -1.59 8.13
CA TYR A 140 9.90 -2.27 7.91
C TYR A 140 9.98 -3.01 6.57
N ASP A 141 8.85 -3.28 5.90
CA ASP A 141 8.82 -3.89 4.57
C ASP A 141 9.17 -2.89 3.45
N ILE A 142 9.14 -1.56 3.71
CA ILE A 142 9.38 -0.51 2.71
C ILE A 142 10.68 -0.72 1.93
N ALA A 143 11.78 -1.06 2.61
CA ALA A 143 13.08 -1.24 1.97
C ALA A 143 13.06 -2.44 1.00
N GLU A 144 12.42 -3.53 1.39
CA GLU A 144 12.32 -4.74 0.57
C GLU A 144 11.35 -4.53 -0.62
N ILE A 145 10.24 -3.82 -0.40
CA ILE A 145 9.34 -3.38 -1.48
C ILE A 145 10.11 -2.57 -2.52
N GLY A 146 10.85 -1.53 -2.06
CA GLY A 146 11.65 -0.68 -2.93
C GLY A 146 12.70 -1.47 -3.71
N ARG A 147 13.38 -2.42 -3.05
CA ARG A 147 14.34 -3.33 -3.72
C ARG A 147 13.66 -4.15 -4.82
N ARG A 148 12.55 -4.83 -4.53
CA ARG A 148 11.84 -5.68 -5.50
C ARG A 148 11.27 -4.87 -6.67
N LEU A 149 10.73 -3.67 -6.43
CA LEU A 149 10.28 -2.78 -7.51
C LEU A 149 11.41 -2.32 -8.42
N ASN A 150 12.59 -2.02 -7.87
CA ASN A 150 13.77 -1.66 -8.66
C ASN A 150 14.32 -2.86 -9.46
N ASP A 151 14.25 -4.07 -8.89
CA ASP A 151 14.60 -5.30 -9.60
C ASP A 151 13.63 -5.59 -10.74
N HIS A 152 12.32 -5.44 -10.51
CA HIS A 152 11.28 -5.57 -11.54
C HIS A 152 11.52 -4.59 -12.69
N ALA A 153 11.75 -3.31 -12.38
CA ALA A 153 12.02 -2.26 -13.38
C ALA A 153 13.25 -2.56 -14.24
N ALA A 154 14.24 -3.26 -13.67
CA ALA A 154 15.44 -3.69 -14.36
C ALA A 154 15.30 -5.04 -15.08
N GLY A 155 14.10 -5.63 -15.12
CA GLY A 155 13.84 -6.94 -15.73
C GLY A 155 14.38 -8.13 -14.93
N ARG A 156 14.80 -7.93 -13.67
CA ARG A 156 15.29 -8.99 -12.78
C ARG A 156 14.12 -9.68 -12.07
N VAL A 157 13.39 -10.49 -12.82
CA VAL A 157 12.31 -11.34 -12.29
C VAL A 157 12.86 -12.71 -11.87
N VAL A 158 12.27 -13.28 -10.82
CA VAL A 158 12.64 -14.61 -10.31
C VAL A 158 11.72 -15.66 -10.93
N PRO A 159 12.25 -16.76 -11.51
CA PRO A 159 11.43 -17.85 -12.02
C PRO A 159 10.52 -18.44 -10.92
N PRO A 160 9.33 -18.95 -11.27
CA PRO A 160 8.47 -19.60 -10.29
C PRO A 160 9.18 -20.74 -9.53
N ALA A 161 9.11 -20.69 -8.20
CA ALA A 161 9.68 -21.68 -7.30
C ALA A 161 8.66 -22.13 -6.24
N SER A 162 9.01 -23.15 -5.45
CA SER A 162 8.23 -23.54 -4.27
C SER A 162 8.16 -22.38 -3.27
N THR A 163 7.01 -22.23 -2.62
CA THR A 163 6.84 -21.26 -1.53
C THR A 163 7.27 -21.88 -0.20
N ASP A 164 8.03 -21.13 0.59
CA ASP A 164 8.31 -21.45 1.98
C ASP A 164 7.10 -21.10 2.85
N TRP A 165 6.31 -22.11 3.21
CA TRP A 165 5.10 -21.97 4.04
C TRP A 165 5.36 -22.12 5.54
N SER A 166 6.61 -22.17 5.98
CA SER A 166 6.97 -22.41 7.40
C SER A 166 6.32 -21.41 8.37
N SER A 167 6.03 -20.19 7.91
CA SER A 167 5.40 -19.12 8.70
C SER A 167 3.90 -19.30 8.95
N VAL A 168 3.22 -20.19 8.22
CA VAL A 168 1.75 -20.40 8.33
C VAL A 168 1.36 -21.84 8.67
N GLY A 169 2.33 -22.68 9.05
CA GLY A 169 2.08 -24.03 9.60
C GLY A 169 1.44 -25.02 8.61
N ARG A 170 1.75 -24.89 7.32
CA ARG A 170 1.24 -25.78 6.26
C ARG A 170 1.98 -27.10 6.16
#